data_AF-A0A973T1D4-F1
#
_entry.id   AF-A0A973T1D4-F1
#
_cell.length_a   1.000
_cell.length_b   1.000
_cell.length_c   1.000
_cell.angle_alpha   90.00
_cell.angle_beta   90.00
_cell.angle_gamma   90.00
#
_symmetry.space_group_name_H-M   'P 1'
#
loop_
_entity.id
_entity.type
_entity.pdbx_description
1 polymer ?
#
loop_
_entity_poly.entity_id
_entity_poly.type
_entity_poly.pdbx_seq_one_letter_code
_entity_poly.pdbx_strand_id
1 'polypeptide(L)'
;MRLLAALREYGPATASALAARLGESSGATSYHLRQLAAYGFVVDDPGRGTGRERWWRAAHRGTRVESMTEFLDHPDPEVRGAINTLLYAQAATHAEQLSTWLGTMHEWPAQWHEASDVSDFTLRLTPELAAELGARLHALIESYRDLPAEPAAEAARVRIHLHAFPRRAD
;
A
#
# COMPACT_ATOMS: atom_id res chain seq x y z
N MET A 1 -11.42 0.23 0.38
CA MET A 1 -9.95 0.09 0.54
C MET A 1 -9.49 -1.29 1.04
N ARG A 2 -10.19 -1.92 1.99
CA ARG A 2 -9.81 -3.24 2.54
C ARG A 2 -9.63 -4.34 1.48
N LEU A 3 -10.44 -4.36 0.42
CA LEU A 3 -10.27 -5.30 -0.70
C LEU A 3 -8.96 -5.11 -1.47
N LEU A 4 -8.61 -3.87 -1.82
CA LEU A 4 -7.34 -3.56 -2.48
C LEU A 4 -6.15 -3.89 -1.57
N ALA A 5 -6.25 -3.59 -0.27
CA ALA A 5 -5.22 -3.96 0.71
C ALA A 5 -5.04 -5.48 0.78
N ALA A 6 -6.12 -6.25 0.89
CA ALA A 6 -6.08 -7.70 0.93
C ALA A 6 -5.49 -8.32 -0.36
N LEU A 7 -5.78 -7.76 -1.53
CA LEU A 7 -5.20 -8.21 -2.80
C LEU A 7 -3.69 -7.91 -2.92
N ARG A 8 -3.23 -6.80 -2.33
CA ARG A 8 -1.80 -6.47 -2.25
C ARG A 8 -1.07 -7.35 -1.25
N GLU A 9 -1.71 -7.65 -0.13
CA GLU A 9 -1.11 -8.41 0.97
C GLU A 9 -1.13 -9.91 0.72
N TYR A 10 -2.24 -10.48 0.29
CA TYR A 10 -2.37 -11.93 0.15
C TYR A 10 -2.32 -12.41 -1.29
N GLY A 11 -2.17 -11.49 -2.25
CA GLY A 11 -2.13 -11.79 -3.68
C GLY A 11 -3.51 -11.94 -4.31
N PRO A 12 -3.56 -12.43 -5.57
CA PRO A 12 -4.80 -12.58 -6.32
C PRO A 12 -5.82 -13.47 -5.60
N ALA A 13 -7.10 -13.13 -5.68
CA ALA A 13 -8.18 -13.86 -5.01
C ALA A 13 -9.53 -13.73 -5.74
N THR A 14 -10.43 -14.67 -5.49
CA THR A 14 -11.83 -14.57 -5.93
C THR A 14 -12.64 -13.67 -4.99
N ALA A 15 -13.79 -13.18 -5.47
CA ALA A 15 -14.70 -12.40 -4.63
C ALA A 15 -15.18 -13.17 -3.39
N SER A 16 -15.43 -14.48 -3.52
CA SER A 16 -15.83 -15.35 -2.40
C SER A 16 -14.72 -15.50 -1.37
N ALA A 17 -13.46 -15.67 -1.80
CA ALA A 17 -12.33 -15.76 -0.88
C ALA A 17 -12.10 -14.45 -0.12
N LEU A 18 -12.22 -13.31 -0.80
CA LEU A 18 -12.12 -11.99 -0.17
C LEU A 18 -13.27 -11.72 0.80
N ALA A 19 -14.49 -12.10 0.43
CA ALA A 19 -15.68 -11.99 1.29
C ALA A 19 -15.51 -12.77 2.59
N ALA A 20 -15.08 -14.03 2.50
CA ALA A 20 -14.80 -14.88 3.66
C ALA A 20 -13.70 -14.27 4.56
N ARG A 21 -12.61 -13.75 3.96
CA ARG A 21 -11.52 -13.13 4.71
C ARG A 21 -11.92 -11.85 5.45
N LEU A 22 -12.80 -11.05 4.83
CA LEU A 22 -13.16 -9.73 5.36
C LEU A 22 -14.44 -9.74 6.21
N GLY A 23 -15.14 -10.88 6.31
CA GLY A 23 -16.41 -10.98 7.01
C GLY A 23 -17.56 -10.29 6.27
N GLU A 24 -17.49 -10.25 4.94
CA GLU A 24 -18.43 -9.53 4.07
C GLU A 24 -19.25 -10.49 3.20
N SER A 25 -20.31 -9.99 2.56
CA SER A 25 -21.02 -10.78 1.56
C SER A 25 -20.27 -10.86 0.23
N SER A 26 -20.36 -12.00 -0.46
CA SER A 26 -19.78 -12.20 -1.79
C SER A 26 -20.38 -11.28 -2.85
N GLY A 27 -21.68 -10.94 -2.72
CA GLY A 27 -22.38 -9.98 -3.56
C GLY A 27 -21.82 -8.56 -3.45
N ALA A 28 -21.72 -8.03 -2.22
CA ALA A 28 -21.15 -6.70 -1.98
C ALA A 28 -19.67 -6.63 -2.38
N THR A 29 -18.91 -7.69 -2.06
CA THR A 29 -17.51 -7.80 -2.47
C THR A 29 -17.34 -7.75 -3.98
N SER A 30 -18.16 -8.50 -4.72
CA SER A 30 -18.14 -8.50 -6.19
C SER A 30 -18.50 -7.13 -6.78
N TYR A 31 -19.45 -6.43 -6.17
CA TYR A 31 -19.81 -5.06 -6.58
C TYR A 31 -18.63 -4.10 -6.41
N HIS A 32 -17.99 -4.08 -5.24
CA HIS A 32 -16.86 -3.20 -4.98
C HIS A 32 -15.61 -3.55 -5.81
N LEU A 33 -15.36 -4.82 -6.10
CA LEU A 33 -14.27 -5.22 -7.01
C LEU A 33 -14.49 -4.67 -8.42
N ARG A 34 -15.72 -4.68 -8.93
CA ARG A 34 -16.04 -4.05 -10.23
C ARG A 34 -15.84 -2.54 -10.20
N GLN A 35 -16.23 -1.86 -9.12
CA GLN A 35 -15.97 -0.42 -8.98
C GLN A 35 -14.47 -0.12 -8.96
N LEU A 36 -13.70 -0.88 -8.17
CA LEU A 36 -12.24 -0.74 -8.13
C LEU A 36 -11.60 -1.01 -9.50
N ALA A 37 -12.13 -1.95 -10.27
CA ALA A 37 -11.65 -2.26 -11.61
C ALA A 37 -11.94 -1.15 -12.62
N ALA A 38 -13.12 -0.52 -12.53
CA ALA A 38 -13.48 0.60 -13.39
C ALA A 38 -12.50 1.78 -13.26
N TYR A 39 -11.88 1.94 -12.10
CA TYR A 39 -10.87 2.97 -11.84
C TYR A 39 -9.43 2.44 -11.85
N GLY A 40 -9.21 1.21 -12.35
CA GLY A 40 -7.86 0.66 -12.54
C GLY A 40 -7.13 0.25 -11.26
N PHE A 41 -7.79 0.20 -10.09
CA PHE A 41 -7.13 -0.23 -8.85
C PHE A 41 -6.91 -1.75 -8.80
N VAL A 42 -7.79 -2.51 -9.44
CA VAL A 42 -7.71 -3.98 -9.56
C VAL A 42 -7.96 -4.39 -11.00
N VAL A 43 -7.45 -5.54 -11.40
CA VAL A 43 -7.65 -6.10 -12.74
C VAL A 43 -8.00 -7.58 -12.65
N ASP A 44 -8.62 -8.09 -13.70
CA ASP A 44 -8.87 -9.52 -13.85
C ASP A 44 -7.56 -10.31 -14.00
N ASP A 45 -7.56 -11.52 -13.43
CA ASP A 45 -6.48 -12.50 -13.55
C ASP A 45 -7.02 -13.85 -14.08
N PRO A 46 -7.49 -13.89 -15.34
CA PRO A 46 -8.26 -15.02 -15.86
C PRO A 46 -7.45 -16.33 -15.96
N GLY A 47 -6.12 -16.27 -15.92
CA GLY A 47 -5.24 -17.45 -16.06
C GLY A 47 -5.08 -18.30 -14.80
N ARG A 48 -5.66 -17.90 -13.66
CA ARG A 48 -5.40 -18.52 -12.35
C ARG A 48 -6.44 -19.55 -11.89
N GLY A 49 -7.62 -19.58 -12.52
CA GLY A 49 -8.76 -20.38 -12.08
C GLY A 49 -9.24 -21.43 -13.07
N THR A 50 -10.18 -22.27 -12.61
CA THR A 50 -11.06 -23.01 -13.53
C THR A 50 -12.03 -21.99 -14.14
N GLY A 51 -12.30 -22.04 -15.45
CA GLY A 51 -12.95 -20.94 -16.20
C GLY A 51 -14.34 -20.45 -15.72
N ARG A 52 -14.89 -21.01 -14.64
CA ARG A 52 -16.08 -20.53 -13.95
C ARG A 52 -15.81 -19.45 -12.90
N GLU A 53 -14.59 -19.36 -12.36
CA GLU A 53 -14.26 -18.42 -11.29
C GLU A 53 -13.55 -17.19 -11.82
N ARG A 54 -14.02 -16.00 -11.42
CA ARG A 54 -13.37 -14.73 -11.73
C ARG A 54 -12.36 -14.38 -10.64
N TRP A 55 -11.10 -14.30 -11.03
CA TRP A 55 -9.98 -13.94 -10.17
C TRP A 55 -9.60 -12.47 -10.36
N TRP A 56 -9.28 -11.82 -9.25
CA TRP A 56 -8.89 -10.42 -9.20
C TRP A 56 -7.48 -10.31 -8.64
N ARG A 57 -6.72 -9.34 -9.15
CA ARG A 57 -5.43 -8.95 -8.58
C ARG A 57 -5.34 -7.43 -8.45
N ALA A 58 -4.54 -6.95 -7.51
CA ALA A 58 -4.21 -5.54 -7.46
C ALA A 58 -3.47 -5.14 -8.76
N ALA A 59 -3.83 -3.97 -9.31
CA ALA A 59 -3.15 -3.43 -10.49
C ALA A 59 -1.76 -2.91 -10.12
N HIS A 60 -1.64 -2.32 -8.92
CA HIS A 60 -0.41 -1.70 -8.40
C HIS A 60 -0.05 -2.28 -7.04
N ARG A 61 1.26 -2.38 -6.75
CA ARG A 61 1.79 -2.93 -5.48
C ARG A 61 1.78 -1.92 -4.33
N GLY A 62 1.62 -0.63 -4.64
CA GLY A 62 1.52 0.47 -3.69
C GLY A 62 0.59 1.57 -4.22
N THR A 63 0.29 2.56 -3.38
CA THR A 63 -0.43 3.76 -3.80
C THR A 63 0.54 4.93 -3.75
N ARG A 64 0.58 5.74 -4.81
CA ARG A 64 1.31 6.99 -4.87
C ARG A 64 0.40 8.05 -5.47
N VAL A 65 0.38 9.24 -4.87
CA VAL A 65 -0.23 10.42 -5.50
C VAL A 65 0.87 11.07 -6.34
N GLU A 66 0.64 11.17 -7.64
CA GLU A 66 1.64 11.71 -8.57
C GLU A 66 1.76 13.23 -8.44
N SER A 67 0.64 13.93 -8.22
CA SER A 67 0.59 15.38 -8.02
C SER A 67 -0.31 15.73 -6.83
N MET A 68 0.30 16.20 -5.74
CA MET A 68 -0.45 16.69 -4.58
C MET A 68 -1.18 18.01 -4.91
N THR A 69 -0.60 18.83 -5.78
CA THR A 69 -1.19 20.10 -6.23
C THR A 69 -2.46 19.87 -7.03
N GLU A 70 -2.44 18.97 -8.03
CA GLU A 70 -3.65 18.66 -8.82
C GLU A 70 -4.77 18.10 -7.95
N PHE A 71 -4.42 17.35 -6.90
CA PHE A 71 -5.39 16.88 -5.93
C PHE A 71 -6.00 18.03 -5.10
N LEU A 72 -5.15 18.85 -4.47
CA LEU A 72 -5.61 19.93 -3.59
C LEU A 72 -6.40 21.01 -4.34
N ASP A 73 -6.04 21.25 -5.60
CA ASP A 73 -6.65 22.27 -6.46
C ASP A 73 -7.71 21.69 -7.42
N HIS A 74 -8.06 20.40 -7.29
CA HIS A 74 -9.06 19.76 -8.13
C HIS A 74 -10.38 20.55 -8.08
N PRO A 75 -11.05 20.89 -9.19
CA PRO A 75 -12.19 21.81 -9.16
C PRO A 75 -13.40 21.28 -8.38
N ASP A 76 -13.63 19.97 -8.41
CA ASP A 76 -14.74 19.31 -7.72
C ASP A 76 -14.43 19.05 -6.23
N PRO A 77 -15.18 19.64 -5.28
CA PRO A 77 -15.00 19.41 -3.84
C PRO A 77 -15.29 17.97 -3.39
N GLU A 78 -16.18 17.23 -4.07
CA GLU A 78 -16.46 15.84 -3.71
C GLU A 78 -15.28 14.94 -4.01
N VAL A 79 -14.63 15.16 -5.16
CA VAL A 79 -13.39 14.46 -5.53
C VAL A 79 -12.28 14.76 -4.53
N ARG A 80 -12.12 16.04 -4.14
CA ARG A 80 -11.16 16.42 -3.08
C ARG A 80 -11.46 15.69 -1.77
N GLY A 81 -12.72 15.65 -1.34
CA GLY A 81 -13.15 14.94 -0.14
C GLY A 81 -12.89 13.44 -0.18
N ALA A 82 -13.13 12.80 -1.32
CA ALA A 82 -12.90 11.37 -1.52
C ALA A 82 -11.41 11.00 -1.44
N ILE A 83 -10.53 11.76 -2.10
CA ILE A 83 -9.09 11.50 -2.05
C ILE A 83 -8.53 11.83 -0.64
N ASN A 84 -9.04 12.87 0.03
CA ASN A 84 -8.67 13.14 1.42
C ASN A 84 -9.01 11.95 2.33
N THR A 85 -10.23 11.40 2.18
CA THR A 85 -10.66 10.19 2.90
C THR A 85 -9.74 9.01 2.63
N LEU A 86 -9.29 8.83 1.38
CA LEU A 86 -8.33 7.80 1.00
C LEU A 86 -6.97 7.98 1.72
N LEU A 87 -6.43 9.19 1.74
CA LEU A 87 -5.14 9.49 2.38
C LEU A 87 -5.18 9.25 3.90
N TYR A 88 -6.26 9.68 4.57
CA TYR A 88 -6.45 9.41 6.00
C TYR A 88 -6.60 7.91 6.28
N ALA A 89 -7.35 7.18 5.44
CA ALA A 89 -7.45 5.74 5.58
C ALA A 89 -6.08 5.04 5.40
N GLN A 90 -5.25 5.51 4.48
CA GLN A 90 -3.88 4.99 4.31
C GLN A 90 -3.00 5.29 5.51
N ALA A 91 -3.04 6.51 6.05
CA ALA A 91 -2.27 6.88 7.25
C ALA A 91 -2.68 6.02 8.45
N ALA A 92 -3.99 5.78 8.63
CA ALA A 92 -4.49 4.89 9.68
C ALA A 92 -3.99 3.45 9.51
N THR A 93 -4.04 2.89 8.28
CA THR A 93 -3.46 1.57 7.99
C THR A 93 -1.97 1.51 8.25
N HIS A 94 -1.22 2.57 7.95
CA HIS A 94 0.23 2.60 8.22
C HIS A 94 0.51 2.58 9.72
N ALA A 95 -0.23 3.36 10.51
CA ALA A 95 -0.13 3.37 11.97
C ALA A 95 -0.50 2.02 12.59
N GLU A 96 -1.56 1.38 12.10
CA GLU A 96 -1.95 0.03 12.52
C GLU A 96 -0.84 -0.99 12.25
N GLN A 97 -0.32 -1.02 11.02
CA GLN A 97 0.75 -1.94 10.62
C GLN A 97 2.03 -1.76 11.45
N LEU A 98 2.44 -0.51 11.69
CA LEU A 98 3.58 -0.21 12.55
C LEU A 98 3.32 -0.67 13.99
N SER A 99 2.13 -0.42 14.52
CA SER A 99 1.77 -0.81 15.90
C SER A 99 1.74 -2.34 16.08
N THR A 100 1.20 -3.07 15.09
CA THR A 100 1.22 -4.54 15.09
C THR A 100 2.65 -5.08 15.06
N TRP A 101 3.51 -4.53 14.20
CA TRP A 101 4.91 -4.95 14.14
C TRP A 101 5.63 -4.65 15.46
N LEU A 102 5.48 -3.46 16.04
CA LEU A 102 6.06 -3.13 17.36
C LEU A 102 5.59 -4.08 18.46
N GLY A 103 4.30 -4.43 18.50
CA GLY A 103 3.74 -5.36 19.50
C GLY A 103 4.25 -6.80 19.36
N THR A 104 4.57 -7.22 18.13
CA THR A 104 5.05 -8.58 17.80
C THR A 104 6.56 -8.64 17.57
N MET A 105 7.29 -7.53 17.74
CA MET A 105 8.69 -7.43 17.33
C MET A 105 9.57 -8.49 17.98
N HIS A 106 9.28 -8.84 19.24
CA HIS A 106 9.99 -9.82 20.04
C HIS A 106 9.83 -11.28 19.57
N GLU A 107 8.84 -11.54 18.71
CA GLU A 107 8.56 -12.87 18.16
C GLU A 107 9.42 -13.17 16.92
N TRP A 108 10.13 -12.17 16.39
CA TRP A 108 10.94 -12.32 15.19
C TRP A 108 12.34 -12.91 15.49
N PRO A 109 12.97 -13.60 14.52
CA PRO A 109 14.36 -14.04 14.66
C PRO A 109 15.33 -12.86 14.81
N ALA A 110 16.44 -13.05 15.53
CA ALA A 110 17.40 -11.98 15.84
C ALA A 110 17.92 -11.21 14.62
N GLN A 111 18.15 -11.89 13.50
CA GLN A 111 18.55 -11.25 12.23
C GLN A 111 17.56 -10.19 11.74
N TRP A 112 16.26 -10.34 12.03
CA TRP A 112 15.24 -9.35 11.70
C TRP A 112 15.21 -8.18 12.69
N HIS A 113 15.70 -8.34 13.91
CA HIS A 113 15.85 -7.21 14.83
C HIS A 113 16.93 -6.24 14.35
N GLU A 114 18.06 -6.76 13.88
CA GLU A 114 19.16 -5.94 13.35
C GLU A 114 18.84 -5.33 11.98
N ALA A 115 18.08 -6.04 11.15
CA ALA A 115 17.68 -5.56 9.83
C ALA A 115 16.50 -4.57 9.85
N SER A 116 15.76 -4.49 10.96
CA SER A 116 14.64 -3.56 11.10
C SER A 116 15.10 -2.17 11.52
N ASP A 117 14.42 -1.15 11.03
CA ASP A 117 14.71 0.26 11.35
C ASP A 117 13.50 0.95 11.96
N VAL A 118 13.73 1.71 13.04
CA VAL A 118 12.75 2.61 13.65
C VAL A 118 13.47 3.91 13.92
N SER A 119 13.47 4.80 12.94
CA SER A 119 14.19 6.07 13.00
C SER A 119 13.31 7.23 12.52
N ASP A 120 13.64 8.43 12.98
CA ASP A 120 13.10 9.67 12.45
C ASP A 120 14.22 10.67 12.19
N PHE A 121 14.04 11.47 11.13
CA PHE A 121 14.99 12.49 10.72
C PHE A 121 14.24 13.82 10.56
N THR A 122 14.81 14.89 11.11
CA THR A 122 14.33 16.26 10.86
C THR A 122 15.41 17.02 10.09
N LEU A 123 15.12 17.37 8.83
CA LEU A 123 16.05 18.04 7.92
C LEU A 123 15.55 19.44 7.55
N ARG A 124 16.46 20.38 7.30
CA ARG A 124 16.14 21.69 6.71
C ARG A 124 16.36 21.60 5.21
N LEU A 125 15.28 21.49 4.44
CA LEU A 125 15.33 21.34 2.99
C LEU A 125 14.44 22.38 2.32
N THR A 126 14.81 22.78 1.09
CA THR A 126 13.89 23.48 0.20
C THR A 126 12.88 22.47 -0.39
N PRO A 127 11.76 22.92 -0.98
CA PRO A 127 10.82 22.02 -1.67
C PRO A 127 11.49 21.16 -2.75
N GLU A 128 12.43 21.73 -3.51
CA GLU A 128 13.15 21.04 -4.59
C GLU A 128 14.01 19.89 -4.02
N LEU A 129 14.75 20.16 -2.93
CA LEU A 129 15.57 19.15 -2.26
C LEU A 129 14.71 18.07 -1.59
N ALA A 130 13.54 18.42 -1.04
CA ALA A 130 12.61 17.45 -0.49
C ALA A 130 12.03 16.52 -1.57
N ALA A 131 11.67 17.07 -2.74
CA ALA A 131 11.20 16.30 -3.89
C ALA A 131 12.31 15.39 -4.45
N GLU A 132 13.54 15.89 -4.56
CA GLU A 132 14.71 15.12 -4.99
C GLU A 132 14.97 13.94 -4.04
N LEU A 133 14.99 14.19 -2.72
CA LEU A 133 15.16 13.15 -1.70
C LEU A 133 14.05 12.09 -1.82
N GLY A 134 12.80 12.51 -1.94
CA GLY A 134 11.66 11.61 -2.13
C GLY A 134 11.80 10.73 -3.38
N ALA A 135 12.23 11.31 -4.51
CA ALA A 135 12.45 10.58 -5.75
C ALA A 135 13.60 9.56 -5.62
N ARG A 136 14.72 9.95 -4.99
CA ARG A 136 15.86 9.04 -4.76
C ARG A 136 15.50 7.87 -3.84
N LEU A 137 14.76 8.13 -2.77
CA LEU A 137 14.29 7.07 -1.85
C LEU A 137 13.35 6.08 -2.57
N HIS A 138 12.42 6.57 -3.40
CA HIS A 138 11.57 5.68 -4.20
C HIS A 138 12.39 4.85 -5.20
N ALA A 139 13.31 5.48 -5.94
CA ALA A 139 14.15 4.78 -6.89
C ALA A 139 15.01 3.70 -6.21
N LEU A 140 15.57 4.01 -5.04
CA LEU A 140 16.30 3.05 -4.23
C LEU A 140 15.39 1.87 -3.85
N ILE A 141 14.21 2.12 -3.27
CA ILE A 141 13.29 1.05 -2.85
C ILE A 141 12.87 0.18 -4.04
N GLU A 142 12.53 0.79 -5.18
CA GLU A 142 12.13 0.04 -6.37
C GLU A 142 13.28 -0.81 -6.93
N SER A 143 14.54 -0.37 -6.81
CA SER A 143 15.70 -1.18 -7.24
C SER A 143 15.83 -2.52 -6.50
N TYR A 144 15.34 -2.61 -5.25
CA TYR A 144 15.30 -3.88 -4.50
C TYR A 144 14.17 -4.81 -4.96
N ARG A 145 13.16 -4.32 -5.68
CA ARG A 145 12.08 -5.16 -6.23
C ARG A 145 12.57 -6.06 -7.35
N ASP A 146 13.56 -5.59 -8.11
CA ASP A 146 14.10 -6.28 -9.28
C ASP A 146 15.24 -7.23 -8.94
N LEU A 147 15.69 -7.25 -7.67
CA LEU A 147 16.68 -8.21 -7.21
C LEU A 147 16.09 -9.63 -7.23
N PRO A 148 16.84 -10.63 -7.71
CA PRO A 148 16.41 -12.01 -7.63
C PRO A 148 16.30 -12.41 -6.16
N ALA A 149 15.06 -12.60 -5.69
CA ALA A 149 14.80 -13.26 -4.44
C ALA A 149 14.94 -14.76 -4.68
N GLU A 150 16.08 -15.35 -4.32
CA GLU A 150 16.07 -16.79 -4.09
C GLU A 150 14.99 -17.09 -3.03
N PRO A 151 14.18 -18.15 -3.18
CA PRO A 151 13.29 -18.59 -2.12
C PRO A 151 14.12 -19.15 -0.96
N ALA A 152 14.82 -18.26 -0.27
CA ALA A 152 15.51 -18.53 0.96
C ALA A 152 14.45 -18.69 2.05
N ALA A 153 14.60 -19.71 2.89
CA ALA A 153 13.73 -19.96 4.03
C ALA A 153 13.64 -18.75 5.00
N GLU A 154 14.55 -17.78 4.86
CA GLU A 154 14.71 -16.60 5.70
C GLU A 154 14.08 -15.32 5.12
N ALA A 155 13.61 -15.35 3.86
CA ALA A 155 13.04 -14.17 3.21
C ALA A 155 11.66 -13.82 3.79
N ALA A 156 11.51 -12.60 4.32
CA ALA A 156 10.24 -12.07 4.80
C ALA A 156 9.73 -10.92 3.93
N ARG A 157 8.43 -10.65 4.04
CA ARG A 157 7.83 -9.47 3.41
C ARG A 157 8.13 -8.24 4.25
N VAL A 158 9.03 -7.40 3.75
CA VAL A 158 9.35 -6.11 4.38
C VAL A 158 8.35 -5.06 3.90
N ARG A 159 7.65 -4.42 4.84
CA ARG A 159 6.77 -3.28 4.56
C ARG A 159 7.51 -1.99 4.87
N ILE A 160 7.53 -1.06 3.92
CA ILE A 160 8.08 0.28 4.07
C ILE A 160 6.97 1.29 3.84
N HIS A 161 6.86 2.28 4.73
CA HIS A 161 6.02 3.46 4.53
C HIS A 161 6.94 4.69 4.45
N LEU A 162 6.81 5.48 3.38
CA LEU A 162 7.55 6.72 3.22
C LEU A 162 6.61 7.90 3.37
N HIS A 163 6.90 8.78 4.32
CA HIS A 163 6.18 10.02 4.54
C HIS A 163 7.19 11.17 4.63
N ALA A 164 7.05 12.16 3.75
CA ALA A 164 7.82 13.40 3.81
C ALA A 164 6.84 14.57 3.85
N PHE A 165 6.86 15.32 4.95
CA PHE A 165 5.94 16.44 5.17
C PHE A 165 6.64 17.56 5.95
N PRO A 166 6.33 18.83 5.66
CA PRO A 166 6.86 19.93 6.43
C PRO A 166 6.26 19.94 7.84
N ARG A 167 7.06 20.34 8.82
CA ARG A 167 6.55 20.77 10.13
C ARG A 167 6.75 22.27 10.26
N ARG A 168 5.85 22.95 10.96
CA ARG A 168 6.09 24.33 11.36
C ARG A 168 7.29 24.35 12.32
N ALA A 169 8.15 25.34 12.17
CA ALA A 169 9.04 25.69 13.27
C ALA A 169 8.17 26.24 14.40
N ASP A 170 8.37 25.76 15.62
CA ASP A 170 7.70 26.31 16.81
C ASP A 170 7.90 27.82 16.91
#